data_AF-A0A927UET4-F1
#
_entry.id   AF-A0A927UET4-F1
#
_cell.length_a   1.000
_cell.length_b   1.000
_cell.length_c   1.000
_cell.angle_alpha   90.00
_cell.angle_beta   90.00
_cell.angle_gamma   90.00
#
_symmetry.space_group_name_H-M   'P 1'
#
loop_
_entity.id
_entity.type
_entity.pdbx_description
1 polymer ?
#
loop_
_entity_poly.entity_id
_entity_poly.type
_entity_poly.pdbx_seq_one_letter_code
_entity_poly.pdbx_strand_id
1 'polypeptide(L)'
;MIKVVKCAGGVRLIEVKSFGITRNGDETQLYTYTDNSGVKFSVTNYGASLVSLIVPDRTGKLLDVVLGYDGVEGYERQFQCVGSVIGRCANRIERGRFNIDGEKYKVTKNFGPHHIHGGYKGFHRNIWTFKELDNGMEFSYISQDGEEGYPGMLNISIKYIIENGNTLVLEYDGISDKDTICNITSHAYFNLNGYNSGNVYSHFMQINSDEYAEANKYAFPNGKLVAVAGTPMDFRTPKMIGTDIDSSFKQIKWNNGYDTNYAIKEYDGSDIPQFCACTYSENSGIKMTTMTTMPGVQFYTGNCLTGAYVGKNGHIMKNHDGFCLETQYYPNAMAHDNFIKPILRAGERYHHITRYEFSTI
;
A
#
# COMPACT_ATOMS: atom_id res chain seq x y z
N MET A 1 18.04 20.82 2.67
CA MET A 1 18.95 21.15 1.55
C MET A 1 18.16 20.97 0.25
N ILE A 2 18.12 21.96 -0.62
CA ILE A 2 17.42 21.87 -1.92
C ILE A 2 18.47 21.53 -2.97
N LYS A 3 18.37 20.35 -3.59
CA LYS A 3 19.30 19.93 -4.65
C LYS A 3 18.57 19.90 -5.98
N VAL A 4 19.06 20.71 -6.92
CA VAL A 4 18.51 20.85 -8.27
C VAL A 4 19.31 19.93 -9.20
N VAL A 5 18.68 18.91 -9.77
CA VAL A 5 19.31 18.00 -10.74
C VAL A 5 18.77 18.32 -12.14
N LYS A 6 19.67 18.68 -13.06
CA LYS A 6 19.33 18.86 -14.46
C LYS A 6 19.51 17.52 -15.19
N CYS A 7 18.42 16.94 -15.68
CA CYS A 7 18.45 15.78 -16.56
C CYS A 7 18.08 16.20 -17.99
N ALA A 8 18.43 15.38 -18.99
CA ALA A 8 17.99 15.58 -20.36
C ALA A 8 16.44 15.48 -20.41
N GLY A 9 15.76 16.64 -20.42
CA GLY A 9 14.30 16.75 -20.33
C GLY A 9 13.78 17.82 -19.35
N GLY A 10 14.64 18.41 -18.51
CA GLY A 10 14.28 19.55 -17.65
C GLY A 10 14.92 19.49 -16.26
N VAL A 11 14.43 20.34 -15.35
CA VAL A 11 14.97 20.50 -13.99
C VAL A 11 14.12 19.67 -13.02
N ARG A 12 14.71 18.63 -12.44
CA ARG A 12 14.12 17.85 -11.36
C ARG A 12 14.67 18.35 -10.04
N LEU A 13 13.81 18.38 -9.03
CA LEU A 13 14.20 18.85 -7.70
C LEU A 13 13.95 17.75 -6.67
N ILE A 14 15.01 17.40 -5.96
CA ILE A 14 14.88 16.68 -4.70
C ILE A 14 15.12 17.67 -3.56
N GLU A 15 14.06 17.93 -2.82
CA GLU A 15 14.12 18.69 -1.58
C GLU A 15 14.16 17.73 -0.39
N VAL A 16 15.12 17.93 0.50
CA VAL A 16 15.26 17.17 1.75
C VAL A 16 15.06 18.09 2.94
N LYS A 17 14.10 17.75 3.79
CA LYS A 17 13.76 18.46 5.03
C LYS A 17 13.77 17.49 6.21
N SER A 18 14.02 18.01 7.42
CA SER A 18 13.78 17.24 8.65
C SER A 18 12.30 16.89 8.75
N PHE A 19 12.00 15.68 9.19
CA PHE A 19 10.65 15.19 9.44
C PHE A 19 10.39 14.89 10.92
N GLY A 20 11.31 15.36 11.77
CA GLY A 20 11.30 15.14 13.22
C GLY A 20 12.26 14.05 13.67
N ILE A 21 12.25 13.80 14.97
CA ILE A 21 13.10 12.82 15.66
C ILE A 21 12.17 11.77 16.26
N THR A 22 12.50 10.49 16.08
CA THR A 22 11.73 9.38 16.68
C THR A 22 11.81 9.41 18.20
N ARG A 23 10.95 8.65 18.88
CA ARG A 23 11.04 8.46 20.34
C ARG A 23 12.37 7.84 20.79
N ASN A 24 13.07 7.14 19.90
CA ASN A 24 14.37 6.54 20.18
C ASN A 24 15.55 7.49 19.93
N GLY A 25 15.27 8.73 19.47
CA GLY A 25 16.29 9.74 19.19
C GLY A 25 16.83 9.71 17.76
N ASP A 26 16.23 8.94 16.86
CA ASP A 26 16.70 8.84 15.48
C ASP A 26 16.15 10.00 14.64
N GLU A 27 17.02 10.65 13.86
CA GLU A 27 16.59 11.68 12.93
C GLU A 27 15.88 11.09 11.70
N THR A 28 14.77 11.72 11.32
CA THR A 28 14.02 11.34 10.11
C THR A 28 13.95 12.49 9.13
N GLN A 29 13.84 12.14 7.85
CA GLN A 29 13.85 13.08 6.74
C GLN A 29 12.63 12.86 5.85
N LEU A 30 12.19 13.95 5.24
CA LEU A 30 11.16 13.98 4.20
C LEU A 30 11.85 14.35 2.89
N TYR A 31 11.77 13.47 1.91
CA TYR A 31 12.32 13.61 0.57
C TYR A 31 11.17 13.94 -0.37
N THR A 32 11.32 15.00 -1.14
CA THR A 32 10.27 15.48 -2.02
C THR A 32 10.80 15.58 -3.43
N TYR A 33 10.21 14.81 -4.34
CA TYR A 33 10.51 14.84 -5.76
C TYR A 33 9.44 15.66 -6.50
N THR A 34 9.88 16.57 -7.37
CA THR A 34 9.00 17.36 -8.23
C THR A 34 9.41 17.15 -9.69
N ASP A 35 8.48 16.65 -10.51
CA ASP A 35 8.66 16.55 -11.95
C ASP A 35 8.27 17.86 -12.66
N ASN A 36 8.72 18.03 -13.91
CA ASN A 36 8.44 19.20 -14.74
C ASN A 36 6.94 19.37 -15.07
N SER A 37 6.15 18.30 -15.00
CA SER A 37 4.69 18.28 -15.20
C SER A 37 3.90 18.89 -14.03
N GLY A 38 4.55 19.14 -12.89
CA GLY A 38 3.89 19.57 -11.66
C GLY A 38 3.41 18.42 -10.76
N VAL A 39 3.53 17.16 -11.19
CA VAL A 39 3.37 16.00 -10.31
C VAL A 39 4.49 16.01 -9.27
N LYS A 40 4.10 15.88 -8.01
CA LYS A 40 5.01 15.96 -6.88
C LYS A 40 4.65 14.90 -5.85
N PHE A 41 5.64 14.22 -5.31
CA PHE A 41 5.41 13.27 -4.23
C PHE A 41 6.48 13.44 -3.14
N SER A 42 6.09 13.13 -1.91
CA SER A 42 7.01 13.16 -0.77
C SER A 42 7.00 11.82 -0.05
N VAL A 43 8.19 11.30 0.26
CA VAL A 43 8.38 10.04 1.00
C VAL A 43 9.27 10.33 2.20
N THR A 44 8.95 9.79 3.36
CA THR A 44 9.86 9.82 4.52
C THR A 44 10.66 8.53 4.60
N ASN A 45 11.91 8.60 5.07
CA ASN A 45 12.69 7.39 5.35
C ASN A 45 12.11 6.55 6.50
N TYR A 46 11.19 7.07 7.31
CA TYR A 46 10.49 6.26 8.30
C TYR A 46 9.39 5.42 7.65
N GLY A 47 9.59 4.10 7.62
CA GLY A 47 8.71 3.13 6.96
C GLY A 47 8.66 3.27 5.44
N ALA A 48 9.62 3.99 4.84
CA ALA A 48 9.59 4.42 3.45
C ALA A 48 8.21 4.98 3.04
N SER A 49 7.57 5.76 3.93
CA SER A 49 6.14 6.06 3.83
C SER A 49 5.83 7.19 2.85
N LEU A 50 4.87 6.98 1.95
CA LEU A 50 4.34 8.00 1.05
C LEU A 50 3.50 9.00 1.86
N VAL A 51 4.00 10.24 1.97
CA VAL A 51 3.41 11.31 2.80
C VAL A 51 2.50 12.23 2.00
N SER A 52 2.87 12.51 0.75
CA SER A 52 2.08 13.35 -0.17
C SER A 52 2.21 12.85 -1.60
N LEU A 53 1.15 13.04 -2.37
CA LEU A 53 1.10 12.78 -3.80
C LEU A 53 0.18 13.82 -4.42
N ILE A 54 0.78 14.79 -5.09
CA ILE A 54 0.12 15.96 -5.64
C ILE A 54 -0.02 15.76 -7.15
N VAL A 55 -1.26 15.79 -7.63
CA VAL A 55 -1.63 15.59 -9.04
C VAL A 55 -2.60 16.68 -9.50
N PRO A 56 -2.62 17.06 -10.79
CA PRO A 56 -3.56 18.03 -11.32
C PRO A 56 -4.97 17.45 -11.43
N ASP A 57 -5.98 18.24 -11.05
CA ASP A 57 -7.37 17.98 -11.35
C ASP A 57 -7.74 18.41 -12.80
N ARG A 58 -9.00 18.24 -13.21
CA ARG A 58 -9.43 18.59 -14.59
C ARG A 58 -9.29 20.07 -14.94
N THR A 59 -9.16 20.95 -13.94
CA THR A 59 -8.96 22.39 -14.11
C THR A 59 -7.47 22.77 -14.08
N GLY A 60 -6.57 21.80 -13.86
CA GLY A 60 -5.15 22.01 -13.66
C GLY A 60 -4.77 22.41 -12.23
N LYS A 61 -5.71 22.44 -11.29
CA LYS A 61 -5.42 22.72 -9.88
C LYS A 61 -4.77 21.48 -9.27
N LEU A 62 -3.64 21.68 -8.59
CA LEU A 62 -2.91 20.63 -7.91
C LEU A 62 -3.61 20.23 -6.59
N LEU A 63 -3.86 18.94 -6.41
CA LEU A 63 -4.47 18.35 -5.22
C LEU A 63 -3.57 17.24 -4.65
N ASP A 64 -3.37 17.25 -3.34
CA ASP A 64 -2.71 16.15 -2.63
C ASP A 64 -3.74 15.04 -2.36
N VAL A 65 -3.61 13.93 -3.08
CA VAL A 65 -4.60 12.85 -3.15
C VAL A 65 -4.33 11.69 -2.21
N VAL A 66 -3.38 11.81 -1.28
CA VAL A 66 -3.13 10.79 -0.26
C VAL A 66 -3.24 11.36 1.15
N LEU A 67 -3.69 10.57 2.11
CA LEU A 67 -3.64 10.93 3.53
C LEU A 67 -2.21 10.75 4.07
N GLY A 68 -1.90 11.41 5.19
CA GLY A 68 -0.58 11.35 5.81
C GLY A 68 -0.48 12.22 7.05
N TYR A 69 0.72 12.31 7.62
CA TYR A 69 1.04 13.16 8.78
C TYR A 69 2.15 14.17 8.44
N ASP A 70 2.22 15.28 9.19
CA ASP A 70 3.25 16.32 8.98
C ASP A 70 4.63 15.98 9.58
N GLY A 71 4.71 14.94 10.41
CA GLY A 71 5.95 14.54 11.06
C GLY A 71 5.94 13.10 11.54
N VAL A 72 7.13 12.57 11.84
CA VAL A 72 7.36 11.18 12.23
C VAL A 72 6.55 10.75 13.45
N GLU A 73 6.27 11.66 14.38
CA GLU A 73 5.46 11.36 15.56
C GLU A 73 4.08 10.78 15.20
N GLY A 74 3.45 11.28 14.14
CA GLY A 74 2.18 10.73 13.64
C GLY A 74 2.33 9.29 13.15
N TYR A 75 3.43 9.01 12.44
CA TYR A 75 3.75 7.67 11.95
C TYR A 75 4.12 6.69 13.07
N GLU A 76 4.80 7.13 14.13
CA GLU A 76 5.12 6.29 15.29
C GLU A 76 3.88 5.92 16.10
N ARG A 77 2.92 6.86 16.23
CA ARG A 77 1.74 6.69 17.08
C ARG A 77 0.63 5.88 16.41
N GLN A 78 0.57 5.87 15.09
CA GLN A 78 -0.53 5.23 14.37
C GLN A 78 -0.49 3.69 14.43
N PHE A 79 -1.65 3.08 14.25
CA PHE A 79 -1.81 1.64 14.05
C PHE A 79 -2.33 1.29 12.65
N GLN A 80 -2.74 2.28 11.88
CA GLN A 80 -3.45 2.16 10.60
C GLN A 80 -2.51 2.05 9.39
N CYS A 81 -1.19 2.07 9.60
CA CYS A 81 -0.15 2.00 8.58
C CYS A 81 -0.27 3.02 7.43
N VAL A 82 -0.90 4.19 7.64
CA VAL A 82 -1.11 5.25 6.65
C VAL A 82 0.17 5.57 5.89
N GLY A 83 0.14 5.32 4.58
CA GLY A 83 1.22 5.66 3.64
C GLY A 83 2.44 4.72 3.69
N SER A 84 2.55 3.85 4.69
CA SER A 84 3.77 3.09 4.96
C SER A 84 3.95 1.89 4.04
N VAL A 85 5.20 1.48 3.85
CA VAL A 85 5.53 0.19 3.26
C VAL A 85 5.35 -0.91 4.30
N ILE A 86 4.70 -1.99 3.88
CA ILE A 86 4.31 -3.09 4.74
C ILE A 86 5.10 -4.33 4.39
N GLY A 87 5.64 -5.00 5.40
CA GLY A 87 6.35 -6.26 5.29
C GLY A 87 6.96 -6.68 6.63
N ARG A 88 7.55 -7.87 6.75
CA ARG A 88 7.92 -8.79 5.64
C ARG A 88 6.75 -9.48 4.94
N CYS A 89 5.64 -9.70 5.64
CA CYS A 89 4.39 -10.19 5.05
C CYS A 89 3.23 -9.23 5.35
N ALA A 90 2.67 -8.65 4.29
CA ALA A 90 1.47 -7.85 4.33
C ALA A 90 0.24 -8.67 4.71
N ASN A 91 -0.75 -7.96 5.25
CA ASN A 91 -1.98 -8.51 5.80
C ASN A 91 -1.72 -9.57 6.88
N ARG A 92 -2.64 -10.52 7.05
CA ARG A 92 -2.75 -11.36 8.25
C ARG A 92 -2.15 -12.74 8.05
N ILE A 93 -1.54 -13.29 9.12
CA ILE A 93 -1.14 -14.70 9.23
C ILE A 93 -1.85 -15.28 10.45
N GLU A 94 -2.71 -16.27 10.22
CA GLU A 94 -3.52 -16.86 11.27
C GLU A 94 -2.63 -17.55 12.32
N ARG A 95 -2.89 -17.25 13.60
CA ARG A 95 -2.14 -17.78 14.75
C ARG A 95 -0.64 -17.46 14.74
N GLY A 96 -0.18 -16.57 13.85
CA GLY A 96 1.22 -16.20 13.68
C GLY A 96 2.11 -17.40 13.36
N ARG A 97 1.64 -18.31 12.49
CA ARG A 97 2.35 -19.55 12.15
C ARG A 97 2.24 -19.84 10.66
N PHE A 98 3.32 -20.36 10.09
CA PHE A 98 3.34 -20.88 8.73
C PHE A 98 4.35 -22.03 8.62
N ASN A 99 4.34 -22.69 7.46
CA ASN A 99 5.20 -23.82 7.17
C ASN A 99 5.89 -23.62 5.83
N ILE A 100 7.19 -23.89 5.76
CA ILE A 100 7.95 -23.98 4.50
C ILE A 100 8.57 -25.37 4.49
N ASP A 101 8.23 -26.18 3.49
CA ASP A 101 8.76 -27.53 3.27
C ASP A 101 8.79 -28.43 4.52
N GLY A 102 7.73 -28.39 5.32
CA GLY A 102 7.61 -29.18 6.56
C GLY A 102 8.18 -28.50 7.80
N GLU A 103 8.99 -27.45 7.66
CA GLU A 103 9.56 -26.68 8.76
C GLU A 103 8.58 -25.62 9.30
N LYS A 104 8.43 -25.55 10.63
CA LYS A 104 7.38 -24.74 11.28
C LYS A 104 7.95 -23.45 11.84
N TYR A 105 7.43 -22.32 11.38
CA TYR A 105 7.82 -20.99 11.81
C TYR A 105 6.74 -20.34 12.68
N LYS A 106 7.18 -19.46 13.58
CA LYS A 106 6.31 -18.64 14.43
C LYS A 106 6.75 -17.19 14.28
N VAL A 107 5.81 -16.33 13.91
CA VAL A 107 6.00 -14.89 13.89
C VAL A 107 5.34 -14.24 15.09
N THR A 108 5.75 -13.00 15.37
CA THR A 108 5.17 -12.18 16.45
C THR A 108 3.65 -12.14 16.36
N LYS A 109 2.95 -12.04 17.49
CA LYS A 109 1.50 -11.90 17.51
C LYS A 109 1.12 -10.49 17.95
N ASN A 110 0.96 -9.60 16.98
CA ASN A 110 0.59 -8.20 17.21
C ASN A 110 -0.90 -7.93 17.02
N PHE A 111 -1.71 -8.93 16.68
CA PHE A 111 -3.16 -8.82 16.52
C PHE A 111 -3.87 -9.95 17.27
N GLY A 112 -4.00 -9.79 18.59
CA GLY A 112 -4.52 -10.82 19.47
C GLY A 112 -3.69 -12.12 19.35
N PRO A 113 -4.29 -13.28 19.04
CA PRO A 113 -3.53 -14.51 18.84
C PRO A 113 -2.86 -14.61 17.45
N HIS A 114 -3.03 -13.62 16.57
CA HIS A 114 -2.61 -13.63 15.17
C HIS A 114 -1.52 -12.58 14.88
N HIS A 115 -1.01 -12.61 13.66
CA HIS A 115 -0.02 -11.66 13.13
C HIS A 115 -0.65 -10.80 12.04
N ILE A 116 -0.23 -9.55 11.93
CA ILE A 116 -0.62 -8.63 10.86
C ILE A 116 0.53 -7.70 10.47
N HIS A 117 0.66 -7.41 9.16
CA HIS A 117 1.51 -6.34 8.61
C HIS A 117 2.97 -6.38 9.08
N GLY A 118 3.53 -7.58 9.18
CA GLY A 118 4.93 -7.79 9.54
C GLY A 118 5.27 -7.72 11.02
N GLY A 119 4.31 -7.44 11.92
CA GLY A 119 4.53 -7.50 13.37
C GLY A 119 4.60 -6.13 14.05
N TYR A 120 5.13 -6.09 15.28
CA TYR A 120 5.16 -4.84 16.07
C TYR A 120 6.16 -3.83 15.50
N LYS A 121 7.29 -4.32 15.01
CA LYS A 121 8.37 -3.56 14.37
C LYS A 121 8.52 -3.96 12.90
N GLY A 122 7.40 -4.18 12.22
CA GLY A 122 7.40 -4.42 10.77
C GLY A 122 8.00 -3.24 9.99
N PHE A 123 8.09 -3.38 8.68
CA PHE A 123 8.77 -2.43 7.79
C PHE A 123 8.33 -0.97 7.97
N HIS A 124 7.04 -0.76 8.26
CA HIS A 124 6.42 0.53 8.51
C HIS A 124 6.96 1.29 9.74
N ARG A 125 7.72 0.65 10.64
CA ARG A 125 8.26 1.27 11.86
C ARG A 125 9.79 1.42 11.89
N ASN A 126 10.46 1.10 10.80
CA ASN A 126 11.90 1.15 10.71
C ASN A 126 12.37 2.33 9.86
N ILE A 127 13.61 2.77 10.07
CA ILE A 127 14.25 3.79 9.25
C ILE A 127 14.95 3.11 8.08
N TRP A 128 14.62 3.58 6.88
CA TRP A 128 15.16 3.08 5.63
C TRP A 128 16.33 3.96 5.16
N THR A 129 17.28 3.35 4.48
CA THR A 129 18.39 4.07 3.84
C THR A 129 17.91 4.70 2.55
N PHE A 130 18.01 6.01 2.43
CA PHE A 130 17.64 6.75 1.23
C PHE A 130 18.77 6.76 0.19
N LYS A 131 18.40 6.66 -1.08
CA LYS A 131 19.26 6.88 -2.23
C LYS A 131 18.48 7.61 -3.33
N GLU A 132 19.12 8.63 -3.90
CA GLU A 132 18.59 9.39 -5.04
C GLU A 132 18.69 8.58 -6.35
N LEU A 133 17.68 8.69 -7.21
CA LEU A 133 17.66 8.14 -8.57
C LEU A 133 17.38 9.26 -9.58
N ASP A 134 17.72 9.06 -10.85
CA ASP A 134 17.50 10.08 -11.89
C ASP A 134 16.01 10.44 -12.06
N ASN A 135 15.12 9.46 -11.97
CA ASN A 135 13.67 9.56 -12.17
C ASN A 135 12.86 9.31 -10.88
N GLY A 136 13.49 9.39 -9.71
CA GLY A 136 12.79 9.08 -8.46
C GLY A 136 13.72 8.96 -7.26
N MET A 137 13.36 8.04 -6.37
CA MET A 137 14.14 7.74 -5.16
C MET A 137 14.01 6.27 -4.79
N GLU A 138 15.05 5.74 -4.15
CA GLU A 138 15.11 4.39 -3.62
C GLU A 138 15.25 4.45 -2.10
N PHE A 139 14.53 3.57 -1.41
CA PHE A 139 14.69 3.31 0.01
C PHE A 139 15.04 1.85 0.20
N SER A 140 16.07 1.55 0.97
CA SER A 140 16.47 0.17 1.30
C SER A 140 16.50 -0.12 2.79
N TYR A 141 16.25 -1.38 3.14
CA TYR A 141 16.27 -1.87 4.51
C TYR A 141 16.81 -3.30 4.55
N ILE A 142 17.55 -3.63 5.61
CA ILE A 142 18.06 -4.97 5.85
C ILE A 142 17.31 -5.52 7.06
N SER A 143 16.32 -6.36 6.79
CA SER A 143 15.57 -7.09 7.82
C SER A 143 16.40 -8.29 8.26
N GLN A 144 16.81 -8.32 9.53
CA GLN A 144 17.74 -9.35 10.01
C GLN A 144 17.08 -10.74 10.10
N ASP A 145 17.88 -11.80 10.13
CA ASP A 145 17.39 -13.15 10.42
C ASP A 145 16.70 -13.18 11.80
N GLY A 146 15.50 -13.74 11.85
CA GLY A 146 14.67 -13.80 13.06
C GLY A 146 13.90 -12.52 13.39
N GLU A 147 14.05 -11.44 12.62
CA GLU A 147 13.27 -10.22 12.83
C GLU A 147 11.77 -10.52 12.76
N GLU A 148 11.03 -10.16 13.81
CA GLU A 148 9.60 -10.48 13.98
C GLU A 148 9.25 -11.98 13.84
N GLY A 149 10.26 -12.86 13.93
CA GLY A 149 10.16 -14.32 13.80
C GLY A 149 10.26 -14.86 12.37
N TYR A 150 10.62 -14.04 11.39
CA TYR A 150 10.83 -14.47 10.00
C TYR A 150 12.24 -15.07 9.81
N PRO A 151 12.38 -16.21 9.10
CA PRO A 151 13.69 -16.77 8.79
C PRO A 151 14.39 -15.98 7.68
N GLY A 152 15.71 -15.92 7.75
CA GLY A 152 16.57 -15.31 6.74
C GLY A 152 16.73 -13.81 6.93
N MET A 153 17.94 -13.32 6.69
CA MET A 153 18.16 -11.91 6.42
C MET A 153 17.57 -11.60 5.05
N LEU A 154 16.85 -10.49 4.94
CA LEU A 154 16.24 -10.01 3.70
C LEU A 154 16.76 -8.60 3.44
N ASN A 155 17.52 -8.44 2.35
CA ASN A 155 17.84 -7.14 1.80
C ASN A 155 16.71 -6.74 0.85
N ILE A 156 16.04 -5.64 1.16
CA ILE A 156 14.85 -5.17 0.45
C ILE A 156 15.01 -3.70 0.08
N SER A 157 14.53 -3.32 -1.10
CA SER A 157 14.35 -1.94 -1.48
C SER A 157 12.99 -1.69 -2.12
N ILE A 158 12.57 -0.43 -2.06
CA ILE A 158 11.44 0.12 -2.79
C ILE A 158 11.91 1.35 -3.55
N LYS A 159 11.56 1.43 -4.82
CA LYS A 159 11.75 2.65 -5.63
C LYS A 159 10.41 3.34 -5.82
N TYR A 160 10.42 4.66 -5.67
CA TYR A 160 9.34 5.57 -6.03
C TYR A 160 9.78 6.35 -7.25
N ILE A 161 9.17 6.09 -8.40
CA ILE A 161 9.58 6.59 -9.71
C ILE A 161 8.41 7.32 -10.38
N ILE A 162 8.70 8.40 -11.12
CA ILE A 162 7.73 9.01 -12.05
C ILE A 162 8.02 8.55 -13.48
N GLU A 163 7.04 7.88 -14.09
CA GLU A 163 7.02 7.53 -15.51
C GLU A 163 6.05 8.47 -16.25
N ASN A 164 6.42 8.88 -17.47
CA ASN A 164 5.59 9.66 -18.41
C ASN A 164 4.99 10.98 -17.85
N GLY A 165 5.49 11.46 -16.71
CA GLY A 165 5.03 12.69 -16.05
C GLY A 165 3.68 12.57 -15.34
N ASN A 166 3.04 11.40 -15.31
CA ASN A 166 1.71 11.22 -14.71
C ASN A 166 1.56 9.89 -13.95
N THR A 167 2.58 9.04 -13.94
CA THR A 167 2.49 7.71 -13.34
C THR A 167 3.48 7.58 -12.19
N LEU A 168 2.97 7.36 -10.97
CA LEU A 168 3.79 6.95 -9.84
C LEU A 168 3.99 5.44 -9.88
N VAL A 169 5.23 5.00 -9.98
CA VAL A 169 5.63 3.59 -9.97
C VAL A 169 6.29 3.26 -8.65
N LEU A 170 5.78 2.21 -8.02
CA LEU A 170 6.40 1.53 -6.89
C LEU A 170 7.01 0.23 -7.39
N GLU A 171 8.33 0.10 -7.30
CA GLU A 171 9.06 -1.12 -7.65
C GLU A 171 9.68 -1.69 -6.38
N TYR A 172 9.38 -2.96 -6.08
CA TYR A 172 9.88 -3.67 -4.92
C TYR A 172 10.92 -4.69 -5.35
N ASP A 173 12.08 -4.70 -4.69
CA ASP A 173 13.24 -5.51 -5.04
C ASP A 173 13.86 -6.14 -3.79
N GLY A 174 14.00 -7.46 -3.73
CA GLY A 174 14.62 -8.08 -2.56
C GLY A 174 15.29 -9.43 -2.81
N ILE A 175 16.15 -9.82 -1.88
CA ILE A 175 16.82 -11.12 -1.87
C ILE A 175 17.00 -11.58 -0.43
N SER A 176 16.69 -12.85 -0.17
CA SER A 176 16.92 -13.46 1.15
C SER A 176 18.02 -14.52 1.10
N ASP A 177 18.76 -14.66 2.19
CA ASP A 177 19.78 -15.69 2.36
C ASP A 177 19.23 -17.05 2.82
N LYS A 178 17.93 -17.11 3.15
CA LYS A 178 17.19 -18.34 3.48
C LYS A 178 15.81 -18.30 2.86
N ASP A 179 15.18 -19.47 2.76
CA ASP A 179 13.78 -19.56 2.40
C ASP A 179 12.92 -18.82 3.43
N THR A 180 12.04 -17.95 2.94
CA THR A 180 11.20 -17.10 3.78
C THR A 180 9.85 -16.86 3.11
N ILE A 181 8.96 -16.14 3.81
CA ILE A 181 7.78 -15.57 3.16
C ILE A 181 7.99 -14.07 2.93
N CYS A 182 7.60 -13.58 1.75
CA CYS A 182 7.75 -12.19 1.35
C CYS A 182 6.50 -11.73 0.61
N ASN A 183 5.79 -10.76 1.18
CA ASN A 183 4.61 -10.13 0.59
C ASN A 183 4.63 -8.66 0.99
N ILE A 184 5.03 -7.78 0.08
CA ILE A 184 5.30 -6.38 0.38
C ILE A 184 4.34 -5.51 -0.43
N THR A 185 3.77 -4.51 0.23
CA THR A 185 2.84 -3.57 -0.39
C THR A 185 3.01 -2.17 0.19
N SER A 186 2.43 -1.16 -0.46
CA SER A 186 2.29 0.19 0.08
C SER A 186 0.87 0.38 0.57
N HIS A 187 0.73 0.86 1.81
CA HIS A 187 -0.57 1.10 2.44
C HIS A 187 -0.99 2.58 2.29
N ALA A 188 -0.82 3.13 1.09
CA ALA A 188 -1.28 4.48 0.75
C ALA A 188 -2.81 4.55 0.84
N TYR A 189 -3.31 5.61 1.49
CA TYR A 189 -4.74 5.90 1.55
C TYR A 189 -5.04 7.06 0.61
N PHE A 190 -5.77 6.77 -0.46
CA PHE A 190 -6.11 7.73 -1.50
C PHE A 190 -7.46 8.41 -1.24
N ASN A 191 -7.53 9.66 -1.64
CA ASN A 191 -8.76 10.42 -1.84
C ASN A 191 -8.55 11.36 -3.04
N LEU A 192 -9.17 11.04 -4.17
CA LEU A 192 -8.98 11.76 -5.43
C LEU A 192 -9.65 13.15 -5.44
N ASN A 193 -10.41 13.49 -4.40
CA ASN A 193 -10.91 14.85 -4.18
C ASN A 193 -9.98 15.70 -3.29
N GLY A 194 -8.86 15.11 -2.85
CA GLY A 194 -7.93 15.69 -1.89
C GLY A 194 -8.07 15.04 -0.51
N TYR A 195 -6.95 14.92 0.20
CA TYR A 195 -6.86 14.24 1.51
C TYR A 195 -7.81 14.76 2.59
N ASN A 196 -8.29 16.00 2.47
CA ASN A 196 -9.16 16.67 3.44
C ASN A 196 -10.61 16.84 2.94
N SER A 197 -11.01 16.12 1.88
CA SER A 197 -12.32 16.26 1.26
C SER A 197 -13.44 15.46 1.94
N GLY A 198 -13.12 14.74 3.02
CA GLY A 198 -14.05 13.86 3.72
C GLY A 198 -14.12 12.47 3.10
N ASN A 199 -15.27 11.80 3.20
CA ASN A 199 -15.39 10.39 2.83
C ASN A 199 -15.23 10.15 1.32
N VAL A 200 -14.87 8.91 0.96
CA VAL A 200 -14.62 8.49 -0.42
C VAL A 200 -15.88 7.98 -1.15
N TYR A 201 -17.09 8.16 -0.59
CA TYR A 201 -18.29 7.48 -1.07
C TYR A 201 -18.66 7.81 -2.51
N SER A 202 -18.37 9.04 -2.96
CA SER A 202 -18.64 9.51 -4.33
C SER A 202 -17.59 9.07 -5.36
N HIS A 203 -16.53 8.38 -4.95
CA HIS A 203 -15.56 7.84 -5.89
C HIS A 203 -16.16 6.62 -6.57
N PHE A 204 -15.94 6.50 -7.88
CA PHE A 204 -16.26 5.30 -8.63
C PHE A 204 -15.06 4.37 -8.62
N MET A 205 -15.28 3.13 -8.23
CA MET A 205 -14.30 2.06 -8.23
C MET A 205 -14.65 1.02 -9.30
N GLN A 206 -13.64 0.53 -10.01
CA GLN A 206 -13.69 -0.64 -10.86
C GLN A 206 -12.50 -1.54 -10.50
N ILE A 207 -12.71 -2.83 -10.30
CA ILE A 207 -11.67 -3.81 -9.98
C ILE A 207 -11.73 -4.94 -11.02
N ASN A 208 -10.57 -5.28 -11.60
CA ASN A 208 -10.44 -6.33 -12.61
C ASN A 208 -10.45 -7.73 -11.97
N SER A 209 -11.62 -8.12 -11.46
CA SER A 209 -11.76 -9.35 -10.68
C SER A 209 -13.15 -9.94 -10.79
N ASP A 210 -13.23 -11.25 -11.05
CA ASP A 210 -14.48 -12.01 -10.98
C ASP A 210 -14.70 -12.63 -9.59
N GLU A 211 -13.68 -12.63 -8.71
CA GLU A 211 -13.70 -13.35 -7.44
C GLU A 211 -12.97 -12.61 -6.31
N TYR A 212 -13.49 -12.70 -5.09
CA TYR A 212 -12.79 -12.21 -3.90
C TYR A 212 -12.50 -13.34 -2.91
N ALA A 213 -11.47 -13.17 -2.07
CA ALA A 213 -11.12 -14.10 -1.02
C ALA A 213 -12.11 -13.95 0.15
N GLU A 214 -12.99 -14.94 0.34
CA GLU A 214 -13.98 -14.92 1.41
C GLU A 214 -13.28 -14.99 2.78
N ALA A 215 -13.47 -13.95 3.60
CA ALA A 215 -12.89 -13.86 4.93
C ALA A 215 -13.92 -14.09 6.05
N ASN A 216 -13.44 -14.44 7.24
CA ASN A 216 -14.25 -14.47 8.44
C ASN A 216 -14.41 -13.06 9.06
N LYS A 217 -15.12 -12.95 10.18
CA LYS A 217 -15.35 -11.68 10.90
C LYS A 217 -14.09 -10.97 11.45
N TYR A 218 -12.92 -11.61 11.37
CA TYR A 218 -11.63 -11.04 11.74
C TYR A 218 -10.76 -10.74 10.50
N ALA A 219 -11.38 -10.77 9.31
CA ALA A 219 -10.76 -10.56 8.01
C ALA A 219 -9.64 -11.56 7.66
N PHE A 220 -9.71 -12.79 8.16
CA PHE A 220 -8.87 -13.90 7.67
C PHE A 220 -9.60 -14.65 6.56
N PRO A 221 -9.04 -14.70 5.33
CA PRO A 221 -9.54 -15.59 4.29
C PRO A 221 -9.66 -17.03 4.77
N ASN A 222 -10.67 -17.74 4.28
CA ASN A 222 -10.94 -19.14 4.62
C ASN A 222 -10.47 -20.12 3.52
N GLY A 223 -9.72 -19.63 2.53
CA GLY A 223 -9.28 -20.39 1.36
C GLY A 223 -10.28 -20.43 0.22
N LYS A 224 -11.44 -19.76 0.28
CA LYS A 224 -12.38 -19.73 -0.86
C LYS A 224 -12.23 -18.44 -1.65
N LEU A 225 -12.06 -18.58 -2.96
CA LEU A 225 -12.36 -17.52 -3.92
C LEU A 225 -13.84 -17.66 -4.28
N VAL A 226 -14.60 -16.58 -4.16
CA VAL A 226 -16.04 -16.59 -4.40
C VAL A 226 -16.41 -15.50 -5.40
N ALA A 227 -17.33 -15.82 -6.30
CA ALA A 227 -17.75 -14.92 -7.35
C ALA A 227 -18.29 -13.60 -6.79
N VAL A 228 -17.87 -12.47 -7.38
CA VAL A 228 -18.39 -11.14 -7.04
C VAL A 228 -19.80 -10.92 -7.60
N ALA A 229 -20.15 -11.63 -8.69
CA ALA A 229 -21.37 -11.43 -9.46
C ALA A 229 -22.64 -11.51 -8.60
N GLY A 230 -23.49 -10.48 -8.68
CA GLY A 230 -24.73 -10.41 -7.93
C GLY A 230 -24.56 -10.12 -6.44
N THR A 231 -23.36 -9.71 -6.01
CA THR A 231 -23.07 -9.31 -4.62
C THR A 231 -22.67 -7.83 -4.56
N PRO A 232 -22.73 -7.19 -3.38
CA PRO A 232 -22.11 -5.89 -3.14
C PRO A 232 -20.62 -5.78 -3.45
N MET A 233 -19.91 -6.90 -3.60
CA MET A 233 -18.50 -6.93 -3.96
C MET A 233 -18.27 -6.78 -5.47
N ASP A 234 -19.34 -6.71 -6.29
CA ASP A 234 -19.24 -6.56 -7.73
C ASP A 234 -18.79 -5.14 -8.11
N PHE A 235 -17.51 -5.01 -8.42
CA PHE A 235 -16.87 -3.82 -8.98
C PHE A 235 -16.33 -4.07 -10.40
N ARG A 236 -16.81 -5.10 -11.12
CA ARG A 236 -16.35 -5.40 -12.49
C ARG A 236 -16.66 -4.26 -13.45
N THR A 237 -17.75 -3.57 -13.20
CA THR A 237 -18.12 -2.29 -13.82
C THR A 237 -17.97 -1.17 -12.80
N PRO A 238 -17.65 0.08 -13.22
CA PRO A 238 -17.55 1.21 -12.31
C PRO A 238 -18.80 1.36 -11.43
N LYS A 239 -18.60 1.42 -10.11
CA LYS A 239 -19.63 1.60 -9.10
C LYS A 239 -19.13 2.55 -8.02
N MET A 240 -20.01 3.43 -7.52
CA MET A 240 -19.64 4.30 -6.41
C MET A 240 -19.29 3.45 -5.17
N ILE A 241 -18.19 3.79 -4.50
CA ILE A 241 -17.75 3.09 -3.28
C ILE A 241 -18.89 3.12 -2.24
N GLY A 242 -19.60 4.24 -2.12
CA GLY A 242 -20.68 4.42 -1.16
C GLY A 242 -21.96 3.62 -1.44
N THR A 243 -22.15 3.03 -2.63
CA THR A 243 -23.43 2.40 -3.00
C THR A 243 -23.84 1.29 -2.04
N ASP A 244 -22.93 0.40 -1.67
CA ASP A 244 -23.21 -0.75 -0.81
C ASP A 244 -22.40 -0.76 0.49
N ILE A 245 -21.73 0.34 0.83
CA ILE A 245 -20.75 0.39 1.93
C ILE A 245 -21.34 0.06 3.31
N ASP A 246 -22.65 0.26 3.48
CA ASP A 246 -23.40 -0.06 4.70
C ASP A 246 -24.33 -1.29 4.53
N SER A 247 -24.14 -2.08 3.47
CA SER A 247 -25.03 -3.21 3.19
C SER A 247 -24.97 -4.29 4.28
N SER A 248 -26.05 -5.07 4.39
CA SER A 248 -26.11 -6.19 5.33
C SER A 248 -25.30 -7.42 4.90
N PHE A 249 -24.62 -7.35 3.75
CA PHE A 249 -23.77 -8.44 3.26
C PHE A 249 -22.65 -8.73 4.25
N LYS A 250 -22.43 -10.01 4.56
CA LYS A 250 -21.60 -10.44 5.71
C LYS A 250 -20.21 -9.80 5.73
N GLN A 251 -19.53 -9.78 4.57
CA GLN A 251 -18.18 -9.22 4.45
C GLN A 251 -18.14 -7.73 4.78
N ILE A 252 -19.14 -6.97 4.34
CA ILE A 252 -19.22 -5.52 4.55
C ILE A 252 -19.61 -5.24 6.01
N LYS A 253 -20.64 -5.93 6.51
CA LYS A 253 -21.12 -5.77 7.87
C LYS A 253 -20.07 -6.09 8.93
N TRP A 254 -19.21 -7.10 8.70
CA TRP A 254 -18.15 -7.44 9.66
C TRP A 254 -17.03 -6.42 9.71
N ASN A 255 -16.77 -5.72 8.61
CA ASN A 255 -15.63 -4.81 8.50
C ASN A 255 -16.02 -3.32 8.55
N ASN A 256 -17.32 -3.01 8.65
CA ASN A 256 -17.85 -1.66 8.58
C ASN A 256 -17.40 -0.93 7.30
N GLY A 257 -17.60 -1.58 6.15
CA GLY A 257 -17.11 -1.14 4.85
C GLY A 257 -16.35 -2.26 4.13
N TYR A 258 -15.60 -1.91 3.08
CA TYR A 258 -14.76 -2.89 2.38
C TYR A 258 -13.44 -3.07 3.11
N ASP A 259 -13.06 -4.32 3.33
CA ASP A 259 -11.72 -4.78 3.76
C ASP A 259 -11.54 -6.16 3.13
N THR A 260 -11.33 -6.20 1.82
CA THR A 260 -11.40 -7.45 1.06
C THR A 260 -10.31 -7.56 0.00
N ASN A 261 -9.70 -8.74 -0.08
CA ASN A 261 -8.76 -9.08 -1.13
C ASN A 261 -9.50 -9.62 -2.37
N TYR A 262 -9.30 -8.99 -3.52
CA TYR A 262 -9.77 -9.45 -4.82
C TYR A 262 -8.68 -10.24 -5.55
N ALA A 263 -9.06 -11.29 -6.28
CA ALA A 263 -8.17 -12.05 -7.16
C ALA A 263 -8.11 -11.37 -8.53
N ILE A 264 -6.92 -10.95 -8.97
CA ILE A 264 -6.77 -10.22 -10.24
C ILE A 264 -6.93 -11.20 -11.41
N LYS A 265 -7.91 -10.92 -12.28
CA LYS A 265 -8.38 -11.85 -13.32
C LYS A 265 -7.31 -12.28 -14.32
N GLU A 266 -6.41 -11.38 -14.67
CA GLU A 266 -5.41 -11.57 -15.73
C GLU A 266 -4.00 -11.79 -15.17
N TYR A 267 -3.89 -12.20 -13.90
CA TYR A 267 -2.60 -12.54 -13.33
C TYR A 267 -2.01 -13.76 -14.04
N ASP A 268 -0.83 -13.58 -14.64
CA ASP A 268 -0.09 -14.61 -15.37
C ASP A 268 1.27 -14.95 -14.73
N GLY A 269 1.60 -14.32 -13.60
CA GLY A 269 2.88 -14.48 -12.91
C GLY A 269 4.08 -13.85 -13.61
N SER A 270 3.87 -13.05 -14.66
CA SER A 270 4.94 -12.33 -15.35
C SER A 270 5.35 -11.05 -14.62
N ASP A 271 6.52 -10.51 -14.99
CA ASP A 271 7.00 -9.20 -14.52
C ASP A 271 6.33 -8.02 -15.25
N ILE A 272 5.28 -8.28 -16.05
CA ILE A 272 4.54 -7.25 -16.78
C ILE A 272 3.32 -6.82 -15.97
N PRO A 273 3.22 -5.57 -15.50
CA PRO A 273 2.05 -5.11 -14.75
C PRO A 273 0.75 -5.21 -15.57
N GLN A 274 -0.23 -5.89 -15.00
CA GLN A 274 -1.57 -6.09 -15.56
C GLN A 274 -2.57 -5.11 -14.96
N PHE A 275 -3.71 -4.90 -15.63
CA PHE A 275 -4.76 -4.02 -15.12
C PHE A 275 -5.36 -4.58 -13.83
N CYS A 276 -5.31 -3.79 -12.75
CA CYS A 276 -5.79 -4.16 -11.43
C CYS A 276 -7.11 -3.46 -11.10
N ALA A 277 -7.11 -2.14 -11.16
CA ALA A 277 -8.28 -1.34 -10.78
C ALA A 277 -8.26 0.03 -11.47
N CYS A 278 -9.42 0.67 -11.53
CA CYS A 278 -9.56 2.06 -11.94
C CYS A 278 -10.47 2.76 -10.92
N THR A 279 -9.99 3.85 -10.35
CA THR A 279 -10.80 4.73 -9.49
C THR A 279 -10.89 6.11 -10.09
N TYR A 280 -12.05 6.74 -10.06
CA TYR A 280 -12.17 8.15 -10.44
C TYR A 280 -13.14 8.89 -9.54
N SER A 281 -13.03 10.22 -9.54
CA SER A 281 -13.99 11.10 -8.91
C SER A 281 -14.55 12.09 -9.93
N GLU A 282 -15.88 12.14 -10.04
CA GLU A 282 -16.55 13.14 -10.85
C GLU A 282 -16.47 14.56 -10.26
N ASN A 283 -15.99 14.74 -9.02
CA ASN A 283 -15.87 16.07 -8.40
C ASN A 283 -14.57 16.77 -8.82
N SER A 284 -13.42 16.12 -8.65
CA SER A 284 -12.13 16.63 -9.13
C SER A 284 -11.92 16.37 -10.63
N GLY A 285 -12.57 15.33 -11.16
CA GLY A 285 -12.29 14.81 -12.49
C GLY A 285 -11.01 13.97 -12.54
N ILE A 286 -10.35 13.70 -11.40
CA ILE A 286 -9.14 12.87 -11.35
C ILE A 286 -9.53 11.40 -11.51
N LYS A 287 -8.78 10.70 -12.36
CA LYS A 287 -8.80 9.24 -12.56
C LYS A 287 -7.44 8.67 -12.21
N MET A 288 -7.46 7.54 -11.51
CA MET A 288 -6.30 6.73 -11.15
C MET A 288 -6.48 5.32 -11.70
N THR A 289 -5.61 4.92 -12.62
CA THR A 289 -5.49 3.54 -13.12
C THR A 289 -4.39 2.84 -12.36
N THR A 290 -4.71 1.70 -11.74
CA THR A 290 -3.76 0.86 -11.02
C THR A 290 -3.39 -0.36 -11.85
N MET A 291 -2.09 -0.57 -12.07
CA MET A 291 -1.52 -1.75 -12.71
C MET A 291 -0.57 -2.47 -11.75
N THR A 292 -0.47 -3.80 -11.80
CA THR A 292 0.46 -4.53 -10.93
C THR A 292 0.89 -5.90 -11.44
N THR A 293 2.04 -6.39 -10.97
CA THR A 293 2.46 -7.80 -11.15
C THR A 293 1.99 -8.72 -10.01
N MET A 294 1.25 -8.20 -9.02
CA MET A 294 0.75 -9.00 -7.90
C MET A 294 -0.53 -9.78 -8.27
N PRO A 295 -0.79 -10.93 -7.63
CA PRO A 295 -1.97 -11.75 -7.93
C PRO A 295 -3.27 -11.22 -7.31
N GLY A 296 -3.20 -10.34 -6.31
CA GLY A 296 -4.37 -9.80 -5.63
C GLY A 296 -4.23 -8.33 -5.26
N VAL A 297 -5.36 -7.76 -4.86
CA VAL A 297 -5.42 -6.40 -4.33
C VAL A 297 -6.36 -6.35 -3.12
N GLN A 298 -5.87 -5.83 -2.00
CA GLN A 298 -6.73 -5.44 -0.88
C GLN A 298 -7.41 -4.12 -1.24
N PHE A 299 -8.73 -4.15 -1.32
CA PHE A 299 -9.53 -2.93 -1.33
C PHE A 299 -10.06 -2.69 0.07
N TYR A 300 -9.57 -1.62 0.70
CA TYR A 300 -9.91 -1.25 2.07
C TYR A 300 -10.35 0.22 2.12
N THR A 301 -11.51 0.48 2.70
CA THR A 301 -12.11 1.83 2.74
C THR A 301 -11.83 2.59 4.03
N GLY A 302 -10.67 2.38 4.67
CA GLY A 302 -10.28 3.20 5.82
C GLY A 302 -11.20 3.08 7.04
N ASN A 303 -11.80 1.90 7.25
CA ASN A 303 -12.85 1.66 8.24
C ASN A 303 -12.39 1.90 9.69
N CYS A 304 -11.09 1.75 9.96
CA CYS A 304 -10.44 1.90 11.26
C CYS A 304 -9.78 3.27 11.48
N LEU A 305 -10.00 4.23 10.57
CA LEU A 305 -9.62 5.63 10.81
C LEU A 305 -10.61 6.22 11.84
N THR A 306 -10.13 6.54 13.04
CA THR A 306 -10.99 6.91 14.17
C THR A 306 -11.04 8.41 14.47
N GLY A 307 -10.22 9.22 13.79
CA GLY A 307 -9.98 10.62 14.14
C GLY A 307 -9.12 10.82 15.40
N ALA A 308 -8.53 9.75 15.95
CA ALA A 308 -7.71 9.82 17.17
C ALA A 308 -6.36 10.53 16.96
N TYR A 309 -5.89 10.65 15.72
CA TYR A 309 -4.62 11.28 15.38
C TYR A 309 -4.84 12.37 14.33
N VAL A 310 -4.17 13.51 14.55
CA VAL A 310 -4.18 14.64 13.63
C VAL A 310 -3.23 14.33 12.47
N GLY A 311 -3.77 14.24 11.26
CA GLY A 311 -3.03 14.12 10.02
C GLY A 311 -2.43 15.45 9.56
N LYS A 312 -1.88 15.45 8.36
CA LYS A 312 -1.21 16.62 7.78
C LYS A 312 -2.11 17.84 7.68
N ASN A 313 -1.53 19.02 7.88
CA ASN A 313 -2.18 20.33 7.93
C ASN A 313 -3.40 20.37 8.88
N GLY A 314 -3.36 19.62 9.99
CA GLY A 314 -4.42 19.63 10.98
C GLY A 314 -5.66 18.80 10.62
N HIS A 315 -5.65 18.03 9.52
CA HIS A 315 -6.81 17.22 9.12
C HIS A 315 -7.05 16.06 10.09
N ILE A 316 -8.29 15.89 10.55
CA ILE A 316 -8.67 14.78 11.44
C ILE A 316 -9.17 13.62 10.56
N MET A 317 -8.37 12.56 10.46
CA MET A 317 -8.66 11.42 9.57
C MET A 317 -9.75 10.52 10.16
N LYS A 318 -10.94 10.56 9.56
CA LYS A 318 -12.12 9.79 9.98
C LYS A 318 -12.35 8.56 9.10
N ASN A 319 -13.26 7.69 9.53
CA ASN A 319 -13.61 6.49 8.81
C ASN A 319 -14.03 6.84 7.39
N HIS A 320 -13.48 6.12 6.42
CA HIS A 320 -13.73 6.33 4.99
C HIS A 320 -13.20 7.62 4.39
N ASP A 321 -12.36 8.40 5.08
CA ASP A 321 -11.69 9.56 4.48
C ASP A 321 -10.72 9.19 3.34
N GLY A 322 -10.31 7.92 3.27
CA GLY A 322 -9.48 7.40 2.20
C GLY A 322 -9.70 5.91 1.95
N PHE A 323 -9.28 5.46 0.78
CA PHE A 323 -9.26 4.05 0.40
C PHE A 323 -7.84 3.57 0.08
N CYS A 324 -7.57 2.29 0.28
CA CYS A 324 -6.32 1.64 -0.09
C CYS A 324 -6.56 0.66 -1.23
N LEU A 325 -5.57 0.55 -2.11
CA LEU A 325 -5.42 -0.50 -3.10
C LEU A 325 -4.06 -1.16 -2.88
N GLU A 326 -4.00 -2.06 -1.90
CA GLU A 326 -2.75 -2.75 -1.54
C GLU A 326 -2.58 -3.96 -2.47
N THR A 327 -1.77 -3.83 -3.51
CA THR A 327 -1.46 -4.96 -4.40
C THR A 327 -0.53 -5.93 -3.67
N GLN A 328 -0.92 -7.20 -3.59
CA GLN A 328 -0.33 -8.17 -2.67
C GLN A 328 -0.64 -9.63 -3.05
N TYR A 329 0.01 -10.58 -2.38
CA TYR A 329 -0.47 -11.95 -2.29
C TYR A 329 -1.71 -12.04 -1.39
N TYR A 330 -2.53 -13.07 -1.58
CA TYR A 330 -3.74 -13.27 -0.78
C TYR A 330 -3.42 -13.38 0.71
N PRO A 331 -4.19 -12.71 1.61
CA PRO A 331 -3.96 -12.83 3.03
C PRO A 331 -4.08 -14.28 3.51
N ASN A 332 -3.29 -14.64 4.52
CA ASN A 332 -3.24 -16.00 5.06
C ASN A 332 -2.94 -17.11 4.03
N ALA A 333 -2.34 -16.81 2.87
CA ALA A 333 -2.09 -17.77 1.80
C ALA A 333 -1.33 -19.02 2.23
N MET A 334 -0.40 -18.92 3.19
CA MET A 334 0.33 -20.07 3.70
C MET A 334 -0.57 -21.17 4.29
N ALA A 335 -1.75 -20.82 4.79
CA ALA A 335 -2.71 -21.77 5.37
C ALA A 335 -3.65 -22.43 4.34
N HIS A 336 -3.64 -21.99 3.07
CA HIS A 336 -4.61 -22.41 2.06
C HIS A 336 -3.92 -22.84 0.76
N ASP A 337 -3.95 -24.13 0.44
CA ASP A 337 -3.17 -24.71 -0.67
C ASP A 337 -3.58 -24.20 -2.06
N ASN A 338 -4.82 -23.76 -2.19
CA ASN A 338 -5.33 -23.18 -3.43
C ASN A 338 -4.96 -21.70 -3.62
N PHE A 339 -4.29 -21.07 -2.64
CA PHE A 339 -3.76 -19.71 -2.78
C PHE A 339 -2.31 -19.75 -3.22
N ILE A 340 -1.95 -18.82 -4.10
CA ILE A 340 -0.55 -18.61 -4.51
C ILE A 340 0.24 -18.24 -3.25
N LYS A 341 1.33 -18.97 -3.00
CA LYS A 341 2.12 -18.85 -1.77
C LYS A 341 3.17 -17.75 -1.93
N PRO A 342 3.31 -16.84 -0.97
CA PRO A 342 4.34 -15.79 -0.98
C PRO A 342 5.71 -16.32 -0.52
N ILE A 343 6.13 -17.52 -0.98
CA ILE A 343 7.42 -18.09 -0.60
C ILE A 343 8.51 -17.45 -1.47
N LEU A 344 9.54 -16.89 -0.84
CA LEU A 344 10.76 -16.45 -1.50
C LEU A 344 11.86 -17.45 -1.16
N ARG A 345 12.40 -18.15 -2.16
CA ARG A 345 13.50 -19.09 -1.93
C ARG A 345 14.82 -18.36 -1.78
N ALA A 346 15.75 -18.96 -1.03
CA ALA A 346 17.07 -18.43 -0.80
C ALA A 346 17.79 -18.12 -2.13
N GLY A 347 18.30 -16.90 -2.28
CA GLY A 347 18.99 -16.44 -3.47
C GLY A 347 18.09 -16.06 -4.66
N GLU A 348 16.79 -16.34 -4.62
CA GLU A 348 15.86 -15.84 -5.63
C GLU A 348 15.57 -14.34 -5.43
N ARG A 349 15.28 -13.66 -6.54
CA ARG A 349 14.91 -12.24 -6.53
C ARG A 349 13.41 -12.12 -6.29
N TYR A 350 13.03 -11.40 -5.24
CA TYR A 350 11.69 -10.83 -5.11
C TYR A 350 11.63 -9.58 -5.99
N HIS A 351 10.73 -9.55 -6.96
CA HIS A 351 10.53 -8.39 -7.83
C HIS A 351 9.05 -8.21 -8.14
N HIS A 352 8.50 -7.06 -7.77
CA HIS A 352 7.11 -6.73 -8.09
C HIS A 352 6.94 -5.24 -8.36
N ILE A 353 5.92 -4.88 -9.15
CA ILE A 353 5.66 -3.51 -9.56
C ILE A 353 4.19 -3.16 -9.31
N THR A 354 3.95 -1.93 -8.85
CA THR A 354 2.64 -1.28 -8.81
C THR A 354 2.74 0.07 -9.48
N ARG A 355 1.86 0.34 -10.45
CA ARG A 355 1.76 1.65 -11.10
C ARG A 355 0.44 2.31 -10.72
N TYR A 356 0.50 3.59 -10.36
CA TYR A 356 -0.64 4.49 -10.21
C TYR A 356 -0.54 5.55 -11.31
N GLU A 357 -1.25 5.34 -12.41
CA GLU A 357 -1.32 6.29 -13.53
C GLU A 357 -2.47 7.27 -13.30
N PHE A 358 -2.18 8.56 -13.36
CA PHE A 358 -3.16 9.62 -13.18
C PHE A 358 -3.54 10.27 -14.51
N SER A 359 -4.84 10.47 -14.70
CA SER A 359 -5.41 11.21 -15.82
C SER A 359 -6.63 11.99 -15.36
N THR A 360 -7.29 12.69 -16.29
CA THR A 360 -8.59 13.33 -16.05
C THR A 360 -9.69 12.70 -16.90
N ILE A 361 -10.95 12.79 -16.46
CA ILE A 361 -12.15 12.35 -17.20
C ILE A 361 -12.88 13.49 -17.88
#